data_AF-A0A2N7QBG8-F1
#
_entry.id   AF-A0A2N7QBG8-F1
#
_cell.length_a   1.000
_cell.length_b   1.000
_cell.length_c   1.000
_cell.angle_alpha   90.00
_cell.angle_beta   90.00
_cell.angle_gamma   90.00
#
_symmetry.space_group_name_H-M   'P 1'
#
loop_
_entity.id
_entity.type
_entity.pdbx_description
1 polymer ?
#
loop_
_entity_poly.entity_id
_entity_poly.type
_entity_poly.pdbx_seq_one_letter_code
_entity_poly.pdbx_strand_id
1 'polypeptide(L)'
;PSETRYIEVKARANEGDIVLTQNEWFIAKRFKEQYWLYIISNAATAPTLSIIQNPAENLAATEKIEVVRFVIPANEWKSKKIEEIKLS
;
A
#
# COMPACT_ATOMS: atom_id res chain seq x y z
N PRO A 1 -21.75 -19.06 -7.80
CA PRO A 1 -21.08 -17.82 -8.29
C PRO A 1 -19.60 -17.88 -7.95
N SER A 2 -18.70 -17.57 -8.89
CA SER A 2 -17.27 -17.46 -8.60
C SER A 2 -16.99 -16.14 -7.88
N GLU A 3 -16.44 -16.21 -6.68
CA GLU A 3 -15.99 -15.05 -5.92
C GLU A 3 -14.67 -14.52 -6.52
N THR A 4 -14.53 -13.20 -6.64
CA THR A 4 -13.27 -12.57 -7.07
C THR A 4 -12.43 -12.25 -5.83
N ARG A 5 -11.16 -12.66 -5.84
CA ARG A 5 -10.18 -12.33 -4.79
C ARG A 5 -9.10 -11.41 -5.34
N TYR A 6 -8.88 -10.30 -4.67
CA TYR A 6 -7.73 -9.42 -4.86
C TYR A 6 -6.63 -9.89 -3.92
N ILE A 7 -5.51 -10.33 -4.47
CA ILE A 7 -4.43 -10.96 -3.69
C ILE A 7 -3.17 -10.10 -3.77
N GLU A 8 -2.67 -9.69 -2.60
CA GLU A 8 -1.35 -9.10 -2.42
C GLU A 8 -0.40 -10.16 -1.86
N VAL A 9 0.76 -10.33 -2.49
CA VAL A 9 1.74 -11.35 -2.09
C VAL A 9 3.02 -10.67 -1.60
N LYS A 10 3.40 -10.96 -0.35
CA LYS A 10 4.67 -10.51 0.24
C LYS A 10 5.51 -11.72 0.63
N ALA A 11 6.78 -11.73 0.21
CA ALA A 11 7.72 -12.79 0.53
C ALA A 11 8.94 -12.24 1.29
N ARG A 12 9.48 -13.06 2.18
CA ARG A 12 10.72 -12.81 2.91
C ARG A 12 11.59 -14.06 2.87
N ALA A 13 12.90 -13.85 2.70
CA ALA A 13 13.88 -14.96 2.70
C ALA A 13 13.86 -15.71 4.04
N ASN A 14 13.69 -14.99 5.15
CA ASN A 14 13.52 -15.49 6.52
C ASN A 14 12.21 -14.93 7.11
N GLU A 15 12.05 -14.95 8.43
CA GLU A 15 10.96 -14.25 9.13
C GLU A 15 11.25 -12.77 9.36
N GLY A 16 10.19 -11.97 9.49
CA GLY A 16 10.28 -10.54 9.79
C GLY A 16 9.08 -9.74 9.29
N ASP A 17 9.13 -8.43 9.50
CA ASP A 17 8.05 -7.51 9.16
C ASP A 17 7.75 -7.50 7.66
N ILE A 18 6.45 -7.49 7.34
CA ILE A 18 5.94 -7.17 6.01
C ILE A 18 5.54 -5.69 5.97
N VAL A 19 5.77 -5.06 4.84
CA VAL A 19 5.39 -3.66 4.61
C VAL A 19 4.36 -3.65 3.50
N LEU A 20 3.20 -3.07 3.77
CA LEU A 20 2.28 -2.64 2.74
C LEU A 20 2.57 -1.18 2.41
N THR A 21 2.62 -0.86 1.13
CA THR A 21 2.68 0.55 0.72
C THR A 21 1.37 1.24 1.10
N GLN A 22 1.37 2.57 1.16
CA GLN A 22 0.16 3.34 1.46
C GLN A 22 -0.98 3.02 0.48
N ASN A 23 -0.67 2.85 -0.81
CA ASN A 23 -1.66 2.49 -1.82
C ASN A 23 -2.24 1.08 -1.59
N GLU A 24 -1.39 0.08 -1.32
CA GLU A 24 -1.85 -1.29 -1.01
C GLU A 24 -2.75 -1.31 0.23
N TRP A 25 -2.38 -0.57 1.28
CA TRP A 25 -3.20 -0.46 2.49
C TRP A 25 -4.56 0.21 2.23
N PHE A 26 -4.62 1.24 1.39
CA PHE A 26 -5.88 1.86 1.00
C PHE A 26 -6.75 0.93 0.14
N ILE A 27 -6.14 0.16 -0.77
CA ILE A 27 -6.84 -0.86 -1.55
C ILE A 27 -7.40 -1.94 -0.61
N ALA A 28 -6.63 -2.42 0.36
CA ALA A 28 -7.08 -3.38 1.36
C ALA A 28 -8.30 -2.87 2.14
N LYS A 29 -8.25 -1.62 2.63
CA LYS A 29 -9.39 -0.96 3.31
C LYS A 29 -10.63 -0.83 2.43
N ARG A 30 -10.45 -0.63 1.11
CA ARG A 30 -11.55 -0.49 0.15
C ARG A 30 -12.22 -1.83 -0.16
N PHE A 31 -11.43 -2.89 -0.38
CA PHE A 31 -11.94 -4.18 -0.86
C PHE A 31 -12.28 -5.17 0.25
N LYS A 32 -11.81 -4.96 1.49
CA LYS A 32 -12.20 -5.70 2.69
C LYS A 32 -12.17 -7.22 2.46
N GLU A 33 -13.33 -7.87 2.46
CA GLU A 33 -13.50 -9.33 2.42
C GLU A 33 -13.06 -9.92 1.08
N GLN A 34 -12.99 -9.09 0.05
CA GLN A 34 -12.49 -9.48 -1.27
C GLN A 34 -10.95 -9.35 -1.36
N TYR A 35 -10.29 -8.76 -0.37
CA TYR A 35 -8.84 -8.55 -0.36
C TYR A 35 -8.13 -9.53 0.57
N TRP A 36 -7.06 -10.13 0.07
CA TRP A 36 -6.30 -11.16 0.75
C TRP A 36 -4.81 -10.81 0.74
N LEU A 37 -4.16 -10.96 1.88
CA LEU A 37 -2.71 -10.84 2.02
C LEU A 37 -2.10 -12.23 2.18
N TYR A 38 -1.21 -12.59 1.27
CA TYR A 38 -0.47 -13.85 1.28
C TYR A 38 0.97 -13.53 1.69
N ILE A 39 1.39 -14.07 2.84
CA ILE A 39 2.74 -13.88 3.39
C ILE A 39 3.50 -15.19 3.25
N ILE A 40 4.64 -15.14 2.57
CA ILE A 40 5.56 -16.28 2.45
C ILE A 40 6.79 -15.97 3.31
N SER A 41 6.92 -16.67 4.44
CA SER A 41 8.12 -16.61 5.30
C SER A 41 9.07 -17.75 4.95
N ASN A 42 10.34 -17.62 5.35
CA ASN A 42 11.38 -18.64 5.13
C ASN A 42 11.51 -19.06 3.65
N ALA A 43 11.28 -18.13 2.72
CA ALA A 43 11.19 -18.40 1.28
C ALA A 43 12.50 -18.92 0.68
N ALA A 44 13.64 -18.64 1.32
CA ALA A 44 14.96 -19.12 0.87
C ALA A 44 15.29 -20.53 1.37
N THR A 45 14.51 -21.09 2.30
CA THR A 45 14.77 -22.39 2.93
C THR A 45 13.55 -23.30 2.84
N ALA A 46 12.66 -23.25 3.82
CA ALA A 46 11.44 -24.04 3.90
C ALA A 46 10.24 -23.07 3.94
N PRO A 47 9.67 -22.71 2.77
CA PRO A 47 8.67 -21.66 2.70
C PRO A 47 7.38 -22.01 3.45
N THR A 48 6.87 -21.07 4.24
CA THR A 48 5.57 -21.18 4.92
C THR A 48 4.62 -20.10 4.41
N LEU A 49 3.43 -20.50 3.97
CA LEU A 49 2.40 -19.58 3.49
C LEU A 49 1.38 -19.29 4.60
N SER A 50 1.22 -18.02 4.95
CA SER A 50 0.14 -17.49 5.79
C SER A 50 -0.83 -16.67 4.94
N ILE A 51 -2.13 -16.95 5.07
CA ILE A 51 -3.19 -16.32 4.28
C ILE A 51 -4.13 -15.55 5.20
N ILE A 52 -4.32 -14.26 4.93
CA ILE A 52 -5.13 -13.37 5.77
C ILE A 52 -6.17 -12.67 4.90
N GLN A 53 -7.45 -12.91 5.17
CA GLN A 53 -8.57 -12.18 4.57
C GLN A 53 -8.76 -10.85 5.30
N ASN A 54 -9.07 -9.77 4.57
CA ASN A 54 -9.23 -8.43 5.12
C ASN A 54 -8.13 -8.05 6.14
N PRO A 55 -6.87 -7.97 5.69
CA PRO A 55 -5.76 -7.59 6.55
C PRO A 55 -5.93 -6.18 7.15
N ALA A 56 -6.78 -5.33 6.56
CA ALA A 56 -7.04 -3.98 7.06
C ALA A 56 -7.80 -3.97 8.40
N GLU A 57 -8.70 -4.94 8.62
CA GLU A 57 -9.43 -5.11 9.89
C GLU A 57 -8.75 -6.14 10.81
N ASN A 58 -8.05 -7.12 10.25
CA ASN A 58 -7.52 -8.26 11.01
C ASN A 58 -6.06 -8.11 11.44
N LEU A 59 -5.36 -7.05 11.05
CA LEU A 59 -3.98 -6.78 11.47
C LEU A 59 -3.83 -5.39 12.09
N ALA A 60 -3.08 -5.32 13.19
CA ALA A 60 -2.65 -4.06 13.78
C ALA A 60 -1.43 -3.50 13.03
N ALA A 61 -1.67 -2.78 11.93
CA ALA A 61 -0.60 -2.10 11.20
C ALA A 61 -0.14 -0.84 11.94
N THR A 62 1.17 -0.66 12.12
CA THR A 62 1.75 0.60 12.60
C THR A 62 1.99 1.52 11.40
N GLU A 63 1.33 2.68 11.36
CA GLU A 63 1.54 3.65 10.29
C GLU A 63 2.92 4.30 10.41
N LYS A 64 3.82 3.96 9.49
CA LYS A 64 5.09 4.69 9.30
C LYS A 64 4.87 5.74 8.22
N ILE A 65 4.72 7.00 8.65
CA ILE A 65 4.55 8.14 7.74
C ILE A 65 5.92 8.49 7.14
N GLU A 66 6.26 7.88 6.00
CA GLU A 66 7.41 8.23 5.17
C GLU A 66 7.00 9.22 4.06
N VAL A 67 6.35 10.34 4.40
CA VAL A 67 5.90 11.30 3.38
C VAL A 67 7.07 12.20 2.99
N VAL A 68 7.65 11.97 1.82
CA VAL A 68 8.52 12.94 1.15
C VAL A 68 7.62 14.01 0.53
N ARG A 69 7.58 15.20 1.15
CA ARG A 69 6.89 16.36 0.58
C ARG A 69 7.87 17.15 -0.28
N PHE A 70 7.51 17.39 -1.53
CA PHE A 70 8.19 18.37 -2.38
C PHE A 70 7.52 19.72 -2.20
N VAL A 71 8.26 20.68 -1.66
CA VAL A 71 7.83 22.07 -1.59
C VAL A 71 8.20 22.73 -2.90
N ILE A 72 7.22 23.25 -3.63
CA ILE A 72 7.46 24.09 -4.81
C ILE A 72 7.35 25.55 -4.35
N PRO A 73 8.47 26.30 -4.30
CA PRO A 73 8.44 27.71 -3.93
C PRO A 73 7.54 28.53 -4.86
N ALA A 74 6.92 29.58 -4.31
CA ALA A 74 5.98 30.40 -5.08
C ALA A 74 6.61 31.05 -6.32
N ASN A 75 7.89 31.41 -6.24
CA ASN A 75 8.63 31.98 -7.37
C ASN A 75 8.87 30.96 -8.50
N GLU A 76 9.01 29.67 -8.20
CA GLU A 76 9.27 28.64 -9.22
C GLU A 76 8.11 28.56 -10.21
N TRP A 77 6.87 28.38 -9.73
CA TRP A 77 5.72 28.27 -10.63
C TRP A 77 5.27 29.62 -11.20
N LYS A 78 5.41 30.73 -10.46
CA LYS A 78 5.13 32.07 -11.00
C LYS A 78 6.06 32.49 -12.14
N SER A 79 7.27 31.93 -12.20
CA SER A 79 8.24 32.21 -13.28
C SER A 79 7.96 31.43 -14.56
N LYS A 80 7.09 30.41 -14.52
CA LYS A 80 6.69 29.65 -15.71
C LYS A 80 5.52 30.35 -16.39
N LYS A 81 5.41 30.22 -17.72
CA LYS A 81 4.18 30.55 -18.43
C LYS A 81 3.14 29.47 -18.12
N ILE A 82 2.14 29.81 -17.32
CA ILE A 82 1.04 28.92 -16.94
C ILE A 82 -0.27 29.57 -17.39
N GLU A 83 -1.23 28.79 -17.88
CA GLU A 83 -2.59 29.26 -18.13
C GLU A 83 -3.29 29.49 -16.78
N GLU A 84 -3.60 30.75 -16.46
CA GLU A 84 -4.34 31.11 -15.26
C GLU A 84 -5.85 31.13 -15.55
N ILE A 85 -6.60 30.25 -14.89
CA ILE A 85 -8.07 30.27 -14.92
C ILE A 85 -8.55 30.94 -13.63
N LYS A 86 -9.19 32.12 -13.77
CA LYS A 86 -9.91 32.74 -12.66
C LYS A 86 -11.22 32.01 -12.45
N LEU A 87 -11.34 31.32 -11.32
CA LEU A 87 -12.61 30.76 -10.86
C LEU A 87 -13.41 31.89 -10.21
N SER A 88 -14.56 32.21 -10.80
CA SER A 88 -15.58 33.12 -10.26
C SER A 88 -16.51 32.42 -9.28
#